data_AF-A0A7C1F218-F1
#
_entry.id   AF-A0A7C1F218-F1
#
_cell.length_a   1.000
_cell.length_b   1.000
_cell.length_c   1.000
_cell.angle_alpha   90.00
_cell.angle_beta   90.00
_cell.angle_gamma   90.00
#
_symmetry.space_group_name_H-M   'P 1'
#
loop_
_entity.id
_entity.type
_entity.pdbx_description
1 polymer ?
#
loop_
_entity_poly.entity_id
_entity_poly.type
_entity_poly.pdbx_seq_one_letter_code
_entity_poly.pdbx_strand_id
1 'polypeptide(L)'
;MNEERRATLTIGLWFLSAIVLAALFISAAAQGNLTSSHTELATILLILATGGTFAIWRMKDLQMTEEKTKRRRLDNLLHDLSDDELTELKNRLVGDDARLGSITNYLGDDGEIKQQR
;
A
#
# COMPACT_ATOMS: atom_id res chain seq x y z
N MET A 1 4.17 1.00 -2.70
CA MET A 1 4.12 2.47 -2.68
C MET A 1 4.74 2.98 -3.97
N ASN A 2 4.05 3.85 -4.71
CA ASN A 2 4.52 4.31 -6.02
C ASN A 2 5.82 5.13 -5.93
N GLU A 3 6.64 5.05 -6.98
CA GLU A 3 7.94 5.75 -7.09
C GLU A 3 7.79 7.26 -6.86
N GLU A 4 6.75 7.86 -7.45
CA GLU A 4 6.41 9.28 -7.31
C GLU A 4 6.18 9.69 -5.86
N ARG A 5 5.40 8.91 -5.10
CA ARG A 5 5.16 9.18 -3.67
C ARG A 5 6.44 9.10 -2.85
N ARG A 6 7.37 8.20 -3.17
CA ARG A 6 8.68 8.10 -2.48
C ARG A 6 9.54 9.32 -2.76
N ALA A 7 9.59 9.76 -4.02
CA ALA A 7 10.30 10.97 -4.42
C ALA A 7 9.71 12.18 -3.70
N THR A 8 8.38 12.35 -3.70
CA THR A 8 7.70 13.45 -2.98
C THR A 8 7.98 13.42 -1.48
N LEU A 9 7.91 12.26 -0.83
CA LEU A 9 8.21 12.14 0.61
C LEU A 9 9.68 12.45 0.93
N THR A 10 10.61 12.00 0.07
CA THR A 10 12.04 12.30 0.24
C THR A 10 12.29 13.80 0.07
N ILE A 11 11.73 14.42 -0.98
CA ILE A 11 11.81 15.86 -1.21
C ILE A 11 11.22 16.63 -0.03
N GLY A 12 10.04 16.23 0.45
CA GLY A 12 9.40 16.84 1.62
C GLY A 12 10.25 16.73 2.89
N LEU A 13 10.82 15.56 3.16
CA LEU A 13 11.71 15.33 4.30
C LEU A 13 12.93 16.28 4.27
N TRP A 14 13.60 16.37 3.12
CA TRP A 14 14.78 17.22 2.95
C TRP A 14 14.43 18.70 2.98
N PHE A 15 13.30 19.10 2.39
CA PHE A 15 12.82 20.47 2.43
C PHE A 15 12.52 20.93 3.86
N LEU A 16 11.81 20.10 4.63
CA LEU A 16 11.50 20.39 6.03
C LEU A 16 12.77 20.41 6.89
N SER A 17 13.71 19.49 6.62
CA SER A 17 15.02 19.49 7.29
C SER A 17 15.83 20.76 6.98
N ALA A 18 15.79 21.24 5.74
CA ALA A 18 16.44 22.48 5.34
C ALA A 18 15.83 23.70 6.04
N ILE A 19 14.51 23.76 6.17
CA ILE A 19 13.82 24.84 6.92
C ILE A 19 14.27 24.84 8.39
N VAL A 20 14.29 23.67 9.04
CA VAL A 20 14.68 23.60 10.45
C VAL A 20 16.14 23.95 10.65
N LEU A 21 17.04 23.49 9.76
CA LEU A 21 18.44 23.89 9.79
C LEU A 21 18.61 25.39 9.59
N ALA A 22 17.89 25.99 8.63
CA ALA A 22 17.93 27.43 8.41
C ALA A 22 17.48 28.21 9.66
N ALA A 23 16.38 27.79 10.30
CA ALA A 23 15.90 28.39 11.55
C ALA A 23 16.95 28.28 12.67
N LEU A 24 17.63 27.13 12.76
CA LEU A 24 18.66 26.86 13.75
C LEU A 24 19.89 27.75 13.54
N PHE A 25 20.33 27.95 12.29
CA PHE A 25 21.41 28.87 11.95
C PHE A 25 21.02 30.34 12.17
N ILE A 26 19.78 30.74 11.88
CA ILE A 26 19.27 32.09 12.18
C ILE A 26 19.28 32.32 13.70
N SER A 27 18.87 31.33 14.49
CA SER A 27 18.91 31.40 15.95
C SER A 27 20.33 31.57 16.49
N ALA A 28 21.29 30.80 15.95
CA ALA A 28 22.70 30.93 16.31
C ALA A 28 23.28 32.30 15.91
N ALA A 29 22.91 32.81 14.73
CA ALA A 29 23.32 34.13 14.27
C ALA A 29 22.75 35.25 15.17
N ALA A 30 21.50 35.13 15.62
CA ALA A 30 20.88 36.08 16.55
C ALA A 30 21.55 36.09 17.93
N GLN A 31 22.10 34.95 18.37
CA GLN A 31 22.87 34.84 19.62
C GLN A 31 24.34 35.26 19.45
N GLY A 32 24.79 35.51 18.21
CA GLY A 32 26.17 35.90 17.91
C GLY A 32 27.22 34.82 18.16
N ASN A 33 26.81 33.60 18.51
CA ASN A 33 27.70 32.48 18.83
C ASN A 33 27.09 31.14 18.41
N LEU A 34 27.93 30.28 17.83
CA LEU A 34 27.59 28.90 17.51
C LEU A 34 27.96 28.02 18.71
N THR A 35 26.98 27.74 19.57
CA THR A 35 27.19 26.87 20.74
C THR A 35 27.14 25.39 20.38
N SER A 36 27.74 24.52 21.22
CA SER A 36 27.74 23.05 21.01
C SER A 36 26.35 22.46 20.79
N SER A 37 25.34 23.00 21.48
CA SER A 37 23.95 22.57 21.35
C SER A 37 23.38 22.75 19.94
N HIS A 38 23.80 23.78 19.20
CA HIS A 38 23.34 24.00 17.83
C HIS A 38 23.89 22.92 16.88
N THR A 39 25.18 22.60 17.03
CA THR A 39 25.85 21.53 16.28
C THR A 39 25.32 20.15 16.60
N GLU A 40 25.04 19.85 17.88
CA GLU A 40 24.44 18.57 18.30
C GLU A 40 23.04 18.39 17.67
N LEU A 41 22.19 19.42 17.76
CA LEU A 41 20.86 19.39 17.15
C LEU A 41 20.92 19.23 15.63
N ALA A 42 21.82 19.97 14.95
CA ALA A 42 22.01 19.83 13.51
C ALA A 42 22.45 18.42 13.12
N THR A 43 23.32 17.79 13.92
CA THR A 43 23.80 16.43 13.69
C THR A 43 22.68 15.40 13.85
N ILE A 44 21.89 15.50 14.92
CA ILE A 44 20.73 14.63 15.16
C ILE A 44 19.74 14.74 13.99
N LEU A 45 19.49 15.95 13.51
CA LEU A 45 18.56 16.21 12.42
C LEU A 45 19.05 15.58 11.10
N LEU A 46 20.34 15.66 10.83
CA LEU A 46 21.00 14.99 9.68
C LEU A 46 20.88 13.45 9.76
N ILE A 47 21.09 12.88 10.94
CA ILE A 47 20.93 11.44 11.17
C ILE A 47 19.48 11.03 10.94
N LEU A 48 18.52 11.80 11.46
CA LEU A 48 17.08 11.56 11.26
C LEU A 48 16.67 11.67 9.78
N ALA A 49 17.15 12.68 9.06
CA ALA A 49 16.85 12.86 7.64
C ALA A 49 17.43 11.72 6.79
N THR A 50 18.65 11.28 7.10
CA THR A 50 19.31 10.18 6.40
C THR A 50 18.65 8.84 6.73
N GLY A 51 18.34 8.59 8.00
CA GLY A 51 17.62 7.41 8.46
C GLY A 51 16.19 7.32 7.91
N GLY A 52 15.47 8.45 7.88
CA GLY A 52 14.14 8.57 7.29
C GLY A 52 14.16 8.29 5.79
N THR A 53 15.16 8.81 5.07
CA THR A 53 15.37 8.50 3.64
C THR A 53 15.61 6.99 3.47
N PHE A 54 16.51 6.39 4.25
CA PHE A 54 16.75 4.95 4.19
C PHE A 54 15.49 4.13 4.45
N ALA A 55 14.68 4.50 5.45
CA ALA A 55 13.43 3.83 5.79
C ALA A 55 12.38 3.92 4.67
N ILE A 56 12.17 5.12 4.09
CA ILE A 56 11.26 5.33 2.94
C ILE A 56 11.65 4.43 1.77
N TRP A 57 12.95 4.27 1.55
CA TRP A 57 13.43 3.48 0.43
C TRP A 57 13.31 1.97 0.68
N ARG A 58 13.62 1.51 1.90
CA ARG A 58 13.55 0.10 2.31
C ARG A 58 12.12 -0.46 2.39
N MET A 59 11.10 0.37 2.64
CA MET A 59 9.71 -0.09 2.66
C MET A 59 9.22 -0.66 1.32
N LYS A 60 9.81 -0.24 0.19
CA LYS A 60 9.48 -0.79 -1.15
C LYS A 60 9.91 -2.25 -1.29
N ASP A 61 11.08 -2.59 -0.77
CA ASP A 61 11.65 -3.93 -0.91
C ASP A 61 10.82 -4.97 -0.15
N LEU A 62 10.29 -4.58 1.01
CA LEU A 62 9.39 -5.41 1.80
C LEU A 62 8.06 -5.66 1.07
N GLN A 63 7.44 -4.60 0.51
CA GLN A 63 6.17 -4.74 -0.23
C GLN A 63 6.32 -5.58 -1.50
N MET A 64 7.41 -5.40 -2.25
CA MET A 64 7.66 -6.23 -3.44
C MET A 64 7.94 -7.70 -3.10
N THR A 65 8.57 -7.96 -1.95
CA THR A 65 8.82 -9.34 -1.49
C THR A 65 7.51 -10.03 -1.10
N GLU A 66 6.60 -9.33 -0.42
CA GLU A 66 5.27 -9.85 -0.08
C GLU A 66 4.41 -10.11 -1.32
N GLU A 67 4.38 -9.19 -2.29
CA GLU A 67 3.63 -9.39 -3.53
C GLU A 67 4.15 -10.57 -4.36
N LYS A 68 5.48 -10.71 -4.50
CA LYS A 68 6.08 -11.86 -5.17
C LYS A 68 5.75 -13.17 -4.46
N THR A 69 5.74 -13.17 -3.14
CA THR A 69 5.40 -14.35 -2.33
C THR A 69 3.92 -14.72 -2.48
N LYS A 70 3.02 -13.72 -2.52
CA LYS A 70 1.59 -13.93 -2.78
C LYS A 70 1.34 -14.47 -4.19
N ARG A 71 1.98 -13.91 -5.22
CA ARG A 71 1.87 -14.41 -6.61
C ARG A 71 2.32 -15.87 -6.72
N ARG A 72 3.47 -16.21 -6.15
CA ARG A 72 3.97 -17.60 -6.14
C ARG A 72 3.03 -18.57 -5.41
N ARG A 73 2.41 -18.16 -4.30
CA ARG A 73 1.38 -18.99 -3.64
C ARG A 73 0.15 -19.18 -4.52
N LEU A 74 -0.28 -18.16 -5.23
CA LEU A 74 -1.45 -18.21 -6.09
C LEU A 74 -1.19 -19.08 -7.33
N ASP A 75 -0.01 -18.97 -7.94
CA ASP A 75 0.44 -19.85 -9.03
C ASP A 75 0.56 -21.30 -8.56
N ASN A 76 1.10 -21.56 -7.37
CA ASN A 76 1.19 -22.91 -6.82
C ASN A 76 -0.20 -23.49 -6.52
N LEU A 77 -1.14 -22.71 -5.98
CA LEU A 77 -2.51 -23.16 -5.74
C LEU A 77 -3.26 -23.42 -7.06
N LEU A 78 -3.07 -22.57 -8.07
CA LEU A 78 -3.63 -22.80 -9.41
C LEU A 78 -3.03 -24.03 -10.08
N HIS A 79 -1.76 -24.33 -9.83
CA HIS A 79 -1.08 -25.51 -10.36
C HIS A 79 -1.50 -26.80 -9.62
N ASP A 80 -1.71 -26.74 -8.30
CA ASP A 80 -2.20 -27.87 -7.50
C ASP A 80 -3.71 -28.14 -7.72
N LEU A 81 -4.48 -27.16 -8.22
CA LEU A 81 -5.89 -27.30 -8.65
C LEU A 81 -6.05 -27.97 -10.04
N SER A 82 -5.00 -28.65 -10.51
CA SER A 82 -4.88 -29.40 -11.76
C SER A 82 -6.16 -30.16 -12.16
N ASP A 83 -6.88 -29.59 -13.13
CA ASP A 83 -7.88 -30.15 -14.05
C ASP A 83 -9.13 -30.88 -13.50
N ASP A 84 -9.01 -31.67 -12.44
CA ASP A 84 -10.11 -32.48 -11.89
C ASP A 84 -11.11 -31.63 -11.07
N GLU A 85 -10.62 -30.69 -10.25
CA GLU A 85 -11.50 -29.78 -9.50
C GLU A 85 -12.12 -28.69 -10.37
N LEU A 86 -11.46 -28.30 -11.47
CA LEU A 86 -12.00 -27.36 -12.47
C LEU A 86 -13.14 -27.97 -13.28
N THR A 87 -13.04 -29.25 -13.64
CA THR A 87 -14.14 -29.99 -14.27
C THR A 87 -15.27 -30.28 -13.29
N GLU A 88 -14.98 -30.55 -12.02
CA GLU A 88 -16.02 -30.68 -10.98
C GLU A 88 -16.73 -29.34 -10.70
N LEU A 89 -16.01 -28.22 -10.64
CA LEU A 89 -16.60 -26.89 -10.47
C LEU A 89 -17.45 -26.48 -11.68
N LYS A 90 -16.98 -26.76 -12.91
CA LYS A 90 -17.76 -26.56 -14.14
C LYS A 90 -19.02 -27.43 -14.16
N ASN A 91 -18.93 -28.70 -13.76
CA ASN A 91 -20.08 -29.59 -13.68
C ASN A 91 -21.09 -29.15 -12.61
N ARG A 92 -20.63 -28.61 -11.47
CA ARG A 92 -21.50 -28.00 -10.45
C ARG A 92 -22.18 -26.73 -10.96
N LEU A 93 -21.47 -25.85 -11.66
CA LEU A 93 -22.02 -24.60 -12.17
C LEU A 93 -23.07 -24.84 -13.27
N VAL A 94 -22.80 -25.77 -14.19
CA VAL A 94 -23.75 -26.18 -15.25
C VAL A 94 -24.93 -26.96 -14.67
N GLY A 95 -24.73 -27.67 -13.55
CA GLY A 95 -25.82 -28.33 -12.82
C GLY A 95 -26.76 -27.36 -12.09
N ASP A 96 -26.25 -26.20 -11.64
CA ASP A 96 -27.04 -25.20 -10.90
C ASP A 96 -27.72 -24.16 -11.83
N ASP A 97 -27.24 -24.01 -13.08
CA ASP A 97 -27.94 -23.21 -14.11
C ASP A 97 -29.32 -23.77 -14.49
N ALA A 98 -29.59 -25.05 -14.19
CA ALA A 98 -30.93 -25.63 -14.32
C ALA A 98 -31.97 -25.04 -13.34
N ARG A 99 -31.53 -24.28 -12.32
CA ARG A 99 -32.41 -23.54 -11.39
C ARG A 99 -32.61 -22.07 -11.76
N LEU A 100 -31.76 -21.48 -12.62
CA LEU A 100 -31.89 -20.08 -13.02
C LEU A 100 -33.08 -19.83 -13.96
N GLY A 101 -33.56 -20.86 -14.66
CA GLY A 101 -34.77 -20.81 -15.49
C GLY A 101 -36.08 -20.64 -14.71
N SER A 102 -36.11 -20.90 -13.39
CA SER A 102 -37.29 -20.65 -12.55
C SER A 102 -37.24 -19.33 -11.77
N ILE A 103 -36.07 -18.67 -11.72
CA ILE A 103 -35.89 -17.42 -10.97
C ILE A 103 -36.30 -16.21 -11.81
N THR A 104 -36.14 -16.27 -13.14
CA THR A 104 -36.54 -15.19 -14.06
C THR A 104 -38.05 -14.97 -14.15
N ASN A 105 -38.88 -15.93 -13.74
CA ASN A 105 -40.33 -15.73 -13.62
C ASN A 105 -40.77 -15.11 -12.28
N TYR A 106 -39.84 -14.87 -11.34
CA TYR A 106 -40.13 -14.26 -10.03
C TYR A 106 -39.54 -12.86 -9.84
N LEU A 107 -38.70 -12.38 -10.77
CA LEU A 107 -38.22 -11.00 -10.79
C LEU A 107 -39.05 -10.19 -11.79
N GLY A 108 -39.99 -9.40 -11.27
CA GLY A 108 -40.59 -8.31 -12.04
C GLY A 108 -39.53 -7.27 -12.41
N ASP A 109 -39.75 -6.60 -13.54
CA ASP A 109 -38.85 -5.68 -14.28
C ASP A 109 -38.37 -4.43 -13.49
N ASP A 110 -38.73 -4.38 -12.21
CA ASP A 110 -38.61 -3.23 -11.31
C ASP A 110 -37.71 -3.53 -10.10
N GLY A 111 -37.23 -4.77 -9.95
CA GLY A 111 -36.30 -5.16 -8.87
C GLY A 111 -36.91 -5.26 -7.46
N GLU A 112 -38.24 -5.20 -7.32
CA GLU A 112 -38.91 -5.42 -6.03
C GLU A 112 -39.47 -6.84 -5.90
N ILE A 113 -39.09 -7.52 -4.82
CA ILE A 113 -39.64 -8.83 -4.43
C ILE A 113 -41.04 -8.59 -3.85
N LYS A 114 -42.09 -8.83 -4.64
CA LYS A 114 -43.47 -8.85 -4.12
C LYS A 114 -43.65 -10.02 -3.16
N GLN A 115 -43.59 -9.76 -1.86
CA GLN A 115 -44.13 -10.66 -0.84
C GLN A 115 -45.67 -10.71 -0.99
N GLN A 116 -46.20 -11.78 -1.57
CA GLN A 116 -47.60 -12.14 -1.43
C GLN A 116 -47.78 -13.03 -0.20
N ARG A 117 -48.64 -12.58 0.72
CA ARG A 117 -49.36 -13.44 1.66
C ARG A 117 -50.48 -14.16 0.93
#